data_AF-A0A395QXL6-F1
#
_entry.id   AF-A0A395QXL6-F1
#
_cell.length_a   1.000
_cell.length_b   1.000
_cell.length_c   1.000
_cell.angle_alpha   90.00
_cell.angle_beta   90.00
_cell.angle_gamma   90.00
#
_symmetry.space_group_name_H-M   'P 1'
#
loop_
_entity.id
_entity.type
_entity.pdbx_description
1 polymer ?
#
loop_
_entity_poly.entity_id
_entity_poly.type
_entity_poly.pdbx_seq_one_letter_code
_entity_poly.pdbx_strand_id
1 'polypeptide(L)'
;MLRWLLLLCLLSAPALAEEIDAEVYVAIQAATDAEAAGDLGKAREALEQALPQAESGTLERALVAQRLAYLAIAAQRNAAAIDWLREALAQQQLDEAAALQDRQNLARLLMQEQRYPEAVKELEALPRSDNNRQLLVQAYRQLGQFRKAIPLAEQVVRANPQADDIWYRLLVGMNYELERFDQAVRWQQALLQRAPESVDNWRQLASMQSLAGEQVAAAATLRLAREAGIALATTDLENLVALHAQSGAPWQAARLMQALLDEGLLSSSADRLRRLAYLWQTARDHERALAAWERVARSGNSADRLQLAWLQYQQRQWQAALITLQAVQPADASQRRQLQSLKQAAEAALARSESGSAPSS
;
A
#
# COMPACT_ATOMS: atom_id res chain seq x y z
N MET A 1 -18.00 -21.92 6.91
CA MET A 1 -18.23 -23.26 7.50
C MET A 1 -16.90 -24.02 7.46
N LEU A 2 -16.13 -23.99 8.55
CA LEU A 2 -14.91 -24.78 8.69
C LEU A 2 -15.09 -25.64 9.94
N ARG A 3 -15.44 -26.92 9.76
CA ARG A 3 -15.48 -27.91 10.85
C ARG A 3 -14.03 -28.27 11.17
N TRP A 4 -13.51 -27.74 12.27
CA TRP A 4 -12.25 -28.19 12.83
C TRP A 4 -12.50 -29.52 13.53
N LEU A 5 -12.00 -30.60 12.93
CA LEU A 5 -11.89 -31.90 13.60
C LEU A 5 -10.87 -31.74 14.73
N LEU A 6 -11.36 -31.61 15.96
CA LEU A 6 -10.60 -31.90 17.17
C LEU A 6 -10.23 -33.38 17.09
N LEU A 7 -9.01 -33.67 16.66
CA LEU A 7 -8.39 -34.97 16.90
C LEU A 7 -8.19 -35.08 18.40
N LEU A 8 -9.14 -35.76 19.07
CA LEU A 8 -8.92 -36.34 20.38
C LEU A 8 -7.75 -37.31 20.26
N CYS A 9 -6.56 -36.88 20.68
CA CYS A 9 -5.51 -37.81 21.07
C CYS A 9 -6.05 -38.59 22.28
N LEU A 10 -6.62 -39.76 22.00
CA LEU A 10 -6.87 -40.81 23.00
C LEU A 10 -5.51 -41.23 23.55
N LEU A 11 -5.04 -40.52 24.58
CA LEU A 11 -3.94 -40.96 25.42
C LEU A 11 -4.37 -42.27 26.09
N SER A 12 -3.59 -43.31 25.86
CA SER A 12 -3.78 -44.64 26.43
C SER A 12 -3.83 -44.55 27.97
N ALA A 13 -5.02 -44.79 28.53
CA ALA A 13 -5.37 -44.64 29.94
C ALA A 13 -4.55 -45.46 30.97
N PRO A 14 -3.96 -46.64 30.70
CA PRO A 14 -3.42 -47.44 31.81
C PRO A 14 -2.04 -46.97 32.32
N ALA A 15 -1.28 -46.18 31.56
CA ALA A 15 0.07 -45.77 31.97
C ALA A 15 0.10 -44.52 32.88
N LEU A 16 -0.92 -43.66 32.81
CA LEU A 16 -0.99 -42.42 33.59
C LEU A 16 -1.57 -42.63 35.01
N ALA A 17 -2.19 -43.78 35.27
CA ALA A 17 -2.88 -44.05 36.54
C ALA A 17 -1.93 -44.40 37.71
N GLU A 18 -0.66 -44.71 37.45
CA GLU A 18 0.35 -44.97 38.51
C GLU A 18 1.07 -43.70 38.99
N GLU A 19 0.92 -42.57 38.29
CA GLU A 19 1.72 -41.35 38.51
C GLU A 19 0.91 -40.09 38.88
N ILE A 20 -0.44 -40.16 38.81
CA ILE A 20 -1.36 -39.04 39.00
C ILE A 20 -2.19 -39.26 40.27
N ASP A 21 -2.34 -38.22 41.10
CA ASP A 21 -3.25 -38.27 42.25
C ASP A 21 -4.68 -38.70 41.85
N ALA A 22 -5.26 -39.62 42.63
CA ALA A 22 -6.55 -40.23 42.31
C ALA A 22 -7.70 -39.21 42.24
N GLU A 23 -7.70 -38.17 43.07
CA GLU A 23 -8.74 -37.14 43.05
C GLU A 23 -8.65 -36.30 41.77
N VAL A 24 -7.44 -35.94 41.34
CA VAL A 24 -7.22 -35.20 40.10
C VAL A 24 -7.63 -36.04 38.88
N TYR A 25 -7.26 -37.31 38.87
CA TYR A 25 -7.64 -38.23 37.79
C TYR A 25 -9.17 -38.35 37.66
N VAL A 26 -9.87 -38.51 38.79
CA VAL A 26 -11.35 -38.57 38.81
C VAL A 26 -11.97 -37.29 38.28
N ALA A 27 -11.42 -36.12 38.64
CA ALA A 27 -11.92 -34.85 38.14
C ALA A 27 -11.71 -34.66 36.63
N ILE A 28 -10.56 -35.08 36.10
CA ILE A 28 -10.29 -35.06 34.65
C ILE A 28 -11.28 -35.98 33.90
N GLN A 29 -11.57 -37.16 34.45
CA GLN A 29 -12.55 -38.07 33.86
C GLN A 29 -13.96 -37.47 33.89
N ALA A 30 -14.39 -36.94 35.04
CA ALA A 30 -15.70 -36.31 35.19
C ALA A 30 -15.87 -35.11 34.23
N ALA A 31 -14.82 -34.33 34.02
CA ALA A 31 -14.82 -33.22 33.07
C ALA A 31 -14.95 -33.71 31.62
N THR A 32 -14.29 -34.82 31.28
CA THR A 32 -14.36 -35.43 29.95
C THR A 32 -15.77 -35.98 29.67
N ASP A 33 -16.40 -36.61 30.65
CA ASP A 33 -17.78 -37.10 30.52
C ASP A 33 -18.79 -35.95 30.37
N ALA A 34 -18.60 -34.86 31.13
CA ALA A 34 -19.43 -33.66 31.01
C ALA A 34 -19.25 -32.97 29.65
N GLU A 35 -18.02 -32.88 29.14
CA GLU A 35 -17.74 -32.37 27.79
C GLU A 35 -18.42 -33.22 26.71
N ALA A 36 -18.36 -34.55 26.82
CA ALA A 36 -19.05 -35.46 25.89
C ALA A 36 -20.58 -35.30 25.92
N ALA A 37 -21.14 -34.89 27.06
CA ALA A 37 -22.55 -34.53 27.21
C ALA A 37 -22.88 -33.09 26.73
N GLY A 38 -21.88 -32.31 26.31
CA GLY A 38 -22.04 -30.91 25.88
C GLY A 38 -22.12 -29.90 27.02
N ASP A 39 -21.90 -30.31 28.26
CA ASP A 39 -21.96 -29.46 29.45
C ASP A 39 -20.56 -28.92 29.79
N LEU A 40 -20.13 -27.91 29.02
CA LEU A 40 -18.84 -27.25 29.23
C LEU A 40 -18.74 -26.53 30.59
N GLY A 41 -19.88 -26.17 31.18
CA GLY A 41 -19.93 -25.52 32.50
C GLY A 41 -19.57 -26.51 33.60
N LYS A 42 -20.25 -27.65 33.63
CA LYS A 42 -19.96 -28.73 34.57
C LYS A 42 -18.55 -29.30 34.40
N ALA A 43 -18.07 -29.42 33.16
CA ALA A 43 -16.70 -29.85 32.88
C ALA A 43 -15.67 -28.91 33.50
N ARG A 44 -15.90 -27.60 33.36
CA ARG A 44 -15.04 -26.56 33.94
C ARG A 44 -15.07 -26.58 35.46
N GLU A 45 -16.27 -26.65 36.07
CA GLU A 45 -16.42 -26.68 37.53
C GLU A 45 -15.67 -27.86 38.16
N ALA A 46 -15.74 -29.05 37.56
CA ALA A 46 -15.03 -30.22 38.04
C ALA A 46 -13.50 -30.02 38.06
N LEU A 47 -12.94 -29.43 37.01
CA LEU A 47 -11.51 -29.13 36.91
C LEU A 47 -11.08 -28.00 37.86
N GLU A 48 -11.88 -26.95 38.00
CA GLU A 48 -11.60 -25.84 38.93
C GLU A 48 -11.61 -26.30 40.39
N GLN A 49 -12.45 -27.28 40.75
CA GLN A 49 -12.47 -27.89 42.08
C GLN A 49 -11.25 -28.77 42.38
N ALA A 50 -10.69 -29.43 41.36
CA ALA A 50 -9.48 -30.24 41.50
C ALA A 50 -8.18 -29.42 41.44
N LEU A 51 -8.24 -28.21 40.87
CA LEU A 51 -7.07 -27.35 40.70
C LEU A 51 -6.28 -27.08 42.00
N PRO A 52 -6.88 -26.89 43.19
CA PRO A 52 -6.14 -26.72 44.44
C PRO A 52 -5.39 -27.98 44.91
N GLN A 53 -5.82 -29.17 44.49
CA GLN A 53 -5.17 -30.44 44.83
C GLN A 53 -3.98 -30.75 43.91
N ALA A 54 -3.97 -30.16 42.72
CA ALA A 54 -2.84 -30.24 41.81
C ALA A 54 -1.76 -29.23 42.22
N GLU A 55 -0.66 -29.71 42.80
CA GLU A 55 0.46 -28.86 43.23
C GLU A 55 1.21 -28.22 42.06
N SER A 56 1.71 -27.00 42.25
CA SER A 56 2.54 -26.34 41.23
C SER A 56 3.83 -27.12 40.97
N GLY A 57 4.21 -27.24 39.71
CA GLY A 57 5.38 -27.97 39.24
C GLY A 57 5.10 -29.45 38.91
N THR A 58 3.87 -29.93 39.04
CA THR A 58 3.51 -31.34 38.78
C THR A 58 2.78 -31.55 37.44
N LEU A 59 2.72 -32.82 37.00
CA LEU A 59 2.02 -33.21 35.78
C LEU A 59 0.51 -32.99 35.92
N GLU A 60 -0.05 -33.26 37.09
CA GLU A 60 -1.46 -33.03 37.43
C GLU A 60 -1.86 -31.58 37.17
N ARG A 61 -1.05 -30.64 37.64
CA ARG A 61 -1.30 -29.21 37.44
C ARG A 61 -1.28 -28.85 35.97
N ALA A 62 -0.32 -29.40 35.23
CA ALA A 62 -0.21 -29.19 33.80
C ALA A 62 -1.44 -29.70 33.05
N LEU A 63 -1.90 -30.92 33.37
CA LEU A 63 -3.05 -31.56 32.72
C LEU A 63 -4.37 -30.86 33.06
N VAL A 64 -4.60 -30.51 34.33
CA VAL A 64 -5.82 -29.78 34.73
C VAL A 64 -5.88 -28.42 34.04
N ALA A 65 -4.77 -27.65 34.06
CA ALA A 65 -4.69 -26.36 33.37
C ALA A 65 -4.88 -26.51 31.85
N GLN A 66 -4.26 -27.52 31.23
CA GLN A 66 -4.40 -27.79 29.80
C GLN A 66 -5.87 -28.09 29.45
N ARG A 67 -6.58 -28.91 30.23
CA ARG A 67 -8.00 -29.22 30.01
C ARG A 67 -8.88 -27.99 30.18
N LEU A 68 -8.62 -27.15 31.20
CA LEU A 68 -9.29 -25.86 31.37
C LEU A 68 -9.09 -24.93 30.16
N ALA A 69 -7.89 -24.92 29.58
CA ALA A 69 -7.62 -24.17 28.37
C ALA A 69 -8.45 -24.66 27.18
N TYR A 70 -8.49 -25.96 26.92
CA TYR A 70 -9.25 -26.53 25.79
C TYR A 70 -10.77 -26.31 25.94
N LEU A 71 -11.32 -26.40 27.16
CA LEU A 71 -12.70 -26.02 27.43
C LEU A 71 -12.93 -24.52 27.16
N ALA A 72 -11.98 -23.66 27.54
CA ALA A 72 -12.07 -22.24 27.25
C ALA A 72 -12.00 -21.96 25.73
N ILE A 73 -11.17 -22.67 24.96
CA ILE A 73 -11.14 -22.61 23.50
C ILE A 73 -12.49 -23.03 22.91
N ALA A 74 -13.04 -24.17 23.35
CA ALA A 74 -14.35 -24.65 22.89
C ALA A 74 -15.47 -23.65 23.17
N ALA A 75 -15.39 -22.96 24.32
CA ALA A 75 -16.30 -21.89 24.72
C ALA A 75 -15.98 -20.51 24.10
N GLN A 76 -14.99 -20.42 23.20
CA GLN A 76 -14.51 -19.17 22.57
C GLN A 76 -14.06 -18.09 23.58
N ARG A 77 -13.62 -18.51 24.77
CA ARG A 77 -13.09 -17.63 25.83
C ARG A 77 -11.57 -17.52 25.68
N ASN A 78 -11.13 -16.87 24.61
CA ASN A 78 -9.71 -16.78 24.24
C ASN A 78 -8.79 -16.28 25.35
N ALA A 79 -9.17 -15.23 26.08
CA ALA A 79 -8.38 -14.70 27.18
C ALA A 79 -8.11 -15.76 28.26
N ALA A 80 -9.15 -16.46 28.71
CA ALA A 80 -9.01 -17.53 29.69
C ALA A 80 -8.20 -18.72 29.14
N ALA A 81 -8.39 -19.06 27.87
CA ALA A 81 -7.60 -20.12 27.23
C ALA A 81 -6.10 -19.79 27.20
N ILE A 82 -5.75 -18.53 26.93
CA ILE A 82 -4.35 -18.07 26.95
C ILE A 82 -3.75 -18.22 28.35
N ASP A 83 -4.47 -17.79 29.38
CA ASP A 83 -3.99 -17.86 30.77
C ASP A 83 -3.79 -19.32 31.21
N TRP A 84 -4.73 -20.20 30.88
CA TRP A 84 -4.64 -21.62 31.20
C TRP A 84 -3.54 -22.36 30.41
N LEU A 85 -3.33 -22.05 29.12
CA LEU A 85 -2.20 -22.60 28.37
C LEU A 85 -0.86 -22.17 28.95
N ARG A 86 -0.75 -20.92 29.42
CA ARG A 86 0.47 -20.43 30.08
C ARG A 86 0.72 -21.16 31.38
N GLU A 87 -0.33 -21.36 32.19
CA GLU A 87 -0.24 -22.12 33.43
C GLU A 87 0.22 -23.55 33.15
N ALA A 88 -0.38 -24.22 32.16
CA ALA A 88 0.00 -25.59 31.79
C ALA A 88 1.47 -25.68 31.33
N LEU A 89 1.88 -24.80 30.43
CA LEU A 89 3.26 -24.76 29.90
C LEU A 89 4.29 -24.35 30.95
N ALA A 90 3.91 -23.55 31.95
CA ALA A 90 4.80 -23.13 33.03
C ALA A 90 5.22 -24.28 33.95
N GLN A 91 4.42 -25.36 34.02
CA GLN A 91 4.76 -26.52 34.83
C GLN A 91 5.92 -27.34 34.26
N GLN A 92 6.14 -27.28 32.94
CA GLN A 92 7.20 -28.02 32.24
C GLN A 92 7.14 -29.56 32.40
N GLN A 93 5.96 -30.10 32.73
CA GLN A 93 5.75 -31.54 32.93
C GLN A 93 5.04 -32.24 31.76
N LEU A 94 4.52 -31.48 30.79
CA LEU A 94 3.94 -32.06 29.57
C LEU A 94 5.03 -32.68 28.71
N ASP A 95 4.71 -33.78 28.01
CA ASP A 95 5.59 -34.32 26.98
C ASP A 95 5.84 -33.28 25.87
N GLU A 96 6.94 -33.48 25.13
CA GLU A 96 7.40 -32.49 24.14
C GLU A 96 6.35 -32.24 23.04
N ALA A 97 5.62 -33.27 22.62
CA ALA A 97 4.63 -33.15 21.55
C ALA A 97 3.39 -32.36 22.02
N ALA A 98 2.90 -32.66 23.23
CA ALA A 98 1.80 -31.94 23.87
C ALA A 98 2.18 -30.48 24.13
N ALA A 99 3.35 -30.23 24.72
CA ALA A 99 3.85 -28.87 24.96
C ALA A 99 4.02 -28.08 23.65
N LEU A 100 4.49 -28.72 22.58
CA LEU A 100 4.62 -28.10 21.26
C LEU A 100 3.24 -27.72 20.69
N GLN A 101 2.26 -28.62 20.78
CA GLN A 101 0.90 -28.36 20.32
C GLN A 101 0.24 -27.22 21.10
N ASP A 102 0.45 -27.17 22.42
CA ASP A 102 -0.06 -26.12 23.29
C ASP A 102 0.58 -24.76 22.99
N ARG A 103 1.89 -24.71 22.74
CA ARG A 103 2.56 -23.46 22.29
C ARG A 103 2.01 -22.97 20.96
N GLN A 104 1.70 -23.86 20.02
CA GLN A 104 1.06 -23.49 18.75
C GLN A 104 -0.36 -22.94 18.96
N ASN A 105 -1.13 -23.53 19.88
CA ASN A 105 -2.47 -23.04 20.25
C ASN A 105 -2.37 -21.67 20.91
N LEU A 106 -1.45 -21.51 21.86
CA LEU A 106 -1.18 -20.26 22.55
C LEU A 106 -0.82 -19.15 21.55
N ALA A 107 0.11 -19.40 20.63
CA ALA A 107 0.49 -18.44 19.60
C ALA A 107 -0.71 -18.02 18.72
N ARG A 108 -1.56 -18.97 18.31
CA ARG A 108 -2.76 -18.68 17.51
C ARG A 108 -3.78 -17.85 18.27
N LEU A 109 -4.02 -18.16 19.54
CA LEU A 109 -4.94 -17.38 20.39
C LEU A 109 -4.40 -15.96 20.63
N LEU A 110 -3.09 -15.82 20.87
CA LEU A 110 -2.44 -14.52 21.01
C LEU A 110 -2.59 -13.67 19.73
N MET A 111 -2.50 -14.30 18.55
CA MET A 111 -2.78 -13.63 17.27
C MET A 111 -4.24 -13.16 17.16
N GLN A 112 -5.21 -13.97 17.58
CA GLN A 112 -6.64 -13.61 17.55
C GLN A 112 -6.96 -12.45 18.49
N GLU A 113 -6.36 -12.43 19.68
CA GLU A 113 -6.49 -11.36 20.66
C GLU A 113 -5.61 -10.13 20.34
N GLN A 114 -4.95 -10.11 19.17
CA GLN A 114 -4.07 -9.02 18.74
C GLN A 114 -2.89 -8.74 19.69
N ARG A 115 -2.52 -9.74 20.51
CA ARG A 115 -1.38 -9.71 21.43
C ARG A 115 -0.10 -10.07 20.67
N TYR A 116 0.18 -9.32 19.61
CA TYR A 116 1.23 -9.63 18.63
C TYR A 116 2.65 -9.75 19.22
N PRO A 117 3.10 -8.92 20.19
CA PRO A 117 4.44 -9.08 20.76
C PRO A 117 4.61 -10.45 21.45
N GLU A 118 3.58 -10.92 22.14
CA GLU A 118 3.58 -12.20 22.82
C GLU A 118 3.48 -13.35 21.80
N ALA A 119 2.63 -13.20 20.77
CA ALA A 119 2.54 -14.18 19.69
C ALA A 119 3.88 -14.37 18.97
N VAL A 120 4.63 -13.29 18.70
CA VAL A 120 5.97 -13.35 18.10
C VAL A 120 6.92 -14.18 18.96
N LYS A 121 6.94 -13.94 20.28
CA LYS A 121 7.80 -14.68 21.20
C LYS A 121 7.53 -16.19 21.13
N GLU A 122 6.26 -16.58 21.14
CA GLU A 122 5.87 -18.00 21.02
C GLU A 122 6.24 -18.57 19.64
N LEU A 123 5.95 -17.84 18.56
CA LEU A 123 6.21 -18.29 17.18
C LEU A 123 7.71 -18.41 16.85
N GLU A 124 8.57 -17.54 17.40
CA GLU A 124 10.02 -17.61 17.23
C GLU A 124 10.64 -18.85 17.91
N ALA A 125 10.01 -19.33 18.98
CA ALA A 125 10.45 -20.54 19.71
C ALA A 125 9.93 -21.85 19.08
N LEU A 126 8.92 -21.79 18.21
CA LEU A 126 8.38 -22.95 17.54
C LEU A 126 9.27 -23.42 16.37
N PRO A 127 9.30 -24.74 16.06
CA PRO A 127 9.92 -25.25 14.85
C PRO A 127 9.38 -24.53 13.61
N ARG A 128 10.27 -24.26 12.66
CA ARG A 128 9.91 -23.59 11.41
C ARG A 128 9.09 -24.53 10.53
N SER A 129 7.79 -24.28 10.46
CA SER A 129 6.87 -24.83 9.48
C SER A 129 6.33 -23.72 8.56
N ASP A 130 5.71 -24.07 7.44
CA ASP A 130 5.09 -23.07 6.57
C ASP A 130 4.00 -22.29 7.31
N ASN A 131 3.13 -22.97 8.08
CA ASN A 131 2.07 -22.32 8.85
C ASN A 131 2.64 -21.33 9.91
N ASN A 132 3.67 -21.75 10.66
CA ASN A 132 4.29 -20.88 11.66
C ASN A 132 4.98 -19.68 11.01
N ARG A 133 5.63 -19.87 9.85
CA ARG A 133 6.24 -18.79 9.07
C ARG A 133 5.19 -17.77 8.64
N GLN A 134 4.03 -18.23 8.16
CA GLN A 134 2.96 -17.34 7.72
C GLN A 134 2.38 -16.53 8.88
N LEU A 135 2.14 -17.15 10.04
CA LEU A 135 1.71 -16.45 11.25
C LEU A 135 2.74 -15.41 11.71
N LEU A 136 4.02 -15.76 11.66
CA LEU A 136 5.10 -14.86 12.06
C LEU A 136 5.21 -13.63 11.14
N VAL A 137 5.03 -13.81 9.82
CA VAL A 137 4.92 -12.67 8.88
C VAL A 137 3.76 -11.76 9.27
N GLN A 138 2.59 -12.32 9.56
CA GLN A 138 1.42 -11.54 9.95
C GLN A 138 1.67 -10.78 11.25
N ALA A 139 2.23 -11.43 12.26
CA ALA A 139 2.53 -10.83 13.56
C ALA A 139 3.51 -9.66 13.42
N TYR A 140 4.63 -9.87 12.71
CA TYR A 140 5.61 -8.80 12.47
C TYR A 140 5.01 -7.64 11.67
N ARG A 141 4.16 -7.91 10.67
CA ARG A 141 3.51 -6.86 9.90
C ARG A 141 2.61 -5.99 10.78
N GLN A 142 1.81 -6.60 11.66
CA GLN A 142 0.95 -5.86 12.58
C GLN A 142 1.74 -5.00 13.59
N LEU A 143 2.97 -5.43 13.92
CA LEU A 143 3.91 -4.67 14.74
C LEU A 143 4.72 -3.62 13.98
N GLY A 144 4.51 -3.45 12.67
CA GLY A 144 5.36 -2.59 11.82
C GLY A 144 6.80 -3.09 11.68
N GLN A 145 7.11 -4.33 12.11
CA GLN A 145 8.44 -4.93 12.04
C GLN A 145 8.72 -5.50 10.64
N PHE A 146 8.52 -4.69 9.60
CA PHE A 146 8.61 -5.09 8.19
C PHE A 146 9.97 -5.68 7.83
N ARG A 147 11.07 -5.18 8.43
CA ARG A 147 12.42 -5.71 8.20
C ARG A 147 12.56 -7.19 8.58
N LYS A 148 11.79 -7.67 9.56
CA LYS A 148 11.74 -9.09 9.94
C LYS A 148 10.72 -9.87 9.11
N ALA A 149 9.59 -9.24 8.77
CA ALA A 149 8.51 -9.87 8.01
C ALA A 149 8.91 -10.21 6.56
N ILE A 150 9.57 -9.28 5.86
CA ILE A 150 9.92 -9.41 4.43
C ILE A 150 10.68 -10.70 4.12
N PRO A 151 11.83 -11.03 4.76
CA PRO A 151 12.58 -12.24 4.39
C PRO A 151 11.78 -13.54 4.59
N LEU A 152 10.84 -13.56 5.54
CA LEU A 152 9.95 -14.70 5.75
C LEU A 152 8.89 -14.80 4.65
N ALA A 153 8.31 -13.66 4.23
CA ALA A 153 7.36 -13.61 3.12
C ALA A 153 8.03 -13.98 1.78
N GLU A 154 9.27 -13.54 1.56
CA GLU A 154 10.06 -13.91 0.37
C GLU A 154 10.32 -15.42 0.31
N GLN A 155 10.55 -16.08 1.45
CA GLN A 155 10.70 -17.54 1.49
C GLN A 155 9.41 -18.25 1.06
N VAL A 156 8.23 -17.73 1.44
CA VAL A 156 6.94 -18.30 0.99
C VAL A 156 6.85 -18.27 -0.54
N VAL A 157 7.10 -17.12 -1.14
CA VAL A 157 7.02 -16.93 -2.60
C VAL A 157 8.13 -17.70 -3.33
N ARG A 158 9.33 -17.81 -2.76
CA ARG A 158 10.43 -18.56 -3.37
C ARG A 158 10.18 -20.06 -3.37
N ALA A 159 9.61 -20.59 -2.29
CA ALA A 159 9.25 -22.00 -2.20
C ALA A 159 8.07 -22.37 -3.11
N ASN A 160 7.13 -21.45 -3.28
CA ASN A 160 6.00 -21.60 -4.19
C ASN A 160 5.78 -20.32 -5.01
N PRO A 161 6.35 -20.23 -6.23
CA PRO A 161 6.11 -19.10 -7.13
C PRO A 161 4.65 -18.95 -7.58
N GLN A 162 3.79 -19.94 -7.32
CA GLN A 162 2.34 -19.89 -7.55
C GLN A 162 1.55 -19.60 -6.25
N ALA A 163 2.22 -19.17 -5.18
CA ALA A 163 1.54 -18.72 -3.98
C ALA A 163 0.55 -17.59 -4.29
N ASP A 164 -0.50 -17.50 -3.47
CA ASP A 164 -1.55 -16.50 -3.60
C ASP A 164 -0.96 -15.07 -3.70
N ASP A 165 -1.58 -14.24 -4.54
CA ASP A 165 -1.17 -12.86 -4.80
C ASP A 165 -1.08 -12.00 -3.53
N ILE A 166 -1.75 -12.42 -2.44
CA ILE A 166 -1.63 -11.75 -1.15
C ILE A 166 -0.18 -11.66 -0.67
N TRP A 167 0.66 -12.66 -0.94
CA TRP A 167 2.07 -12.65 -0.54
C TRP A 167 2.87 -11.60 -1.31
N TYR A 168 2.62 -11.48 -2.61
CA TYR A 168 3.24 -10.45 -3.43
C TYR A 168 2.76 -9.05 -3.04
N ARG A 169 1.45 -8.86 -2.80
CA ARG A 169 0.89 -7.59 -2.29
C ARG A 169 1.49 -7.21 -0.94
N LEU A 170 1.68 -8.18 -0.04
CA LEU A 170 2.36 -7.95 1.23
C LEU A 170 3.80 -7.51 1.02
N LEU A 171 4.55 -8.16 0.13
CA LEU A 171 5.93 -7.78 -0.18
C LEU A 171 6.01 -6.38 -0.79
N VAL A 172 5.09 -6.03 -1.69
CA VAL A 172 4.97 -4.66 -2.23
C VAL A 172 4.76 -3.67 -1.10
N GLY A 173 3.71 -3.86 -0.28
CA GLY A 173 3.35 -2.93 0.80
C GLY A 173 4.46 -2.78 1.84
N MET A 174 5.04 -3.89 2.32
CA MET A 174 6.10 -3.84 3.33
C MET A 174 7.39 -3.18 2.80
N ASN A 175 7.73 -3.34 1.52
CA ASN A 175 8.86 -2.61 0.94
C ASN A 175 8.53 -1.14 0.73
N TYR A 176 7.30 -0.81 0.35
CA TYR A 176 6.82 0.58 0.23
C TYR A 176 6.91 1.33 1.56
N GLU A 177 6.43 0.74 2.66
CA GLU A 177 6.49 1.33 4.02
C GLU A 177 7.93 1.56 4.52
N LEU A 178 8.89 0.78 4.00
CA LEU A 178 10.32 0.97 4.30
C LEU A 178 11.02 1.89 3.29
N GLU A 179 10.28 2.54 2.40
CA GLU A 179 10.79 3.36 1.29
C GLU A 179 11.78 2.62 0.37
N ARG A 180 11.69 1.28 0.34
CA ARG A 180 12.47 0.42 -0.56
C ARG A 180 11.78 0.31 -1.91
N PHE A 181 11.62 1.44 -2.59
CA PHE A 181 10.81 1.54 -3.80
C PHE A 181 11.31 0.63 -4.92
N ASP A 182 12.62 0.44 -5.10
CA ASP A 182 13.16 -0.52 -6.09
C ASP A 182 12.68 -1.95 -5.85
N GLN A 183 12.58 -2.38 -4.60
CA GLN A 183 12.11 -3.71 -4.24
C GLN A 183 10.59 -3.81 -4.39
N ALA A 184 9.86 -2.76 -4.00
CA ALA A 184 8.43 -2.68 -4.23
C ALA A 184 8.10 -2.79 -5.73
N VAL A 185 8.85 -2.08 -6.59
CA VAL A 185 8.75 -2.16 -8.06
C VAL A 185 8.92 -3.60 -8.56
N ARG A 186 9.93 -4.34 -8.09
CA ARG A 186 10.16 -5.74 -8.50
C ARG A 186 8.97 -6.64 -8.15
N TRP A 187 8.43 -6.52 -6.94
CA TRP A 187 7.27 -7.32 -6.53
C TRP A 187 5.99 -6.89 -7.25
N GLN A 188 5.84 -5.60 -7.55
CA GLN A 188 4.73 -5.05 -8.31
C GLN A 188 4.76 -5.49 -9.78
N GLN A 189 5.95 -5.62 -10.38
CA GLN A 189 6.12 -6.21 -11.71
C GLN A 189 5.66 -7.67 -11.74
N ALA A 190 5.94 -8.45 -10.69
CA ALA A 190 5.43 -9.82 -10.60
C ALA A 190 3.90 -9.87 -10.51
N LEU A 191 3.27 -8.98 -9.73
CA LEU A 191 1.80 -8.84 -9.72
C LEU A 191 1.24 -8.46 -11.09
N LEU A 192 1.90 -7.53 -11.77
CA LEU A 192 1.47 -7.10 -13.09
C LEU A 192 1.56 -8.23 -14.13
N GLN A 193 2.60 -9.06 -14.08
CA GLN A 193 2.71 -10.23 -14.97
C GLN A 193 1.60 -11.26 -14.73
N ARG A 194 1.12 -11.37 -13.49
CA ARG A 194 0.07 -12.32 -13.10
C ARG A 194 -1.33 -11.84 -13.45
N ALA A 195 -1.57 -10.53 -13.40
CA ALA A 195 -2.83 -9.89 -13.77
C ALA A 195 -2.56 -8.62 -14.61
N PRO A 196 -2.17 -8.79 -15.89
CA PRO A 196 -1.83 -7.68 -16.78
C PRO A 196 -3.03 -6.82 -17.20
N GLU A 197 -4.25 -7.34 -17.07
CA GLU A 197 -5.50 -6.62 -17.32
C GLU A 197 -5.90 -5.67 -16.18
N SER A 198 -5.24 -5.78 -15.02
CA SER A 198 -5.52 -4.94 -13.86
C SER A 198 -4.94 -3.53 -14.01
N VAL A 199 -5.81 -2.53 -14.19
CA VAL A 199 -5.42 -1.12 -14.23
C VAL A 199 -4.68 -0.68 -12.96
N ASP A 200 -5.05 -1.23 -11.81
CA ASP A 200 -4.42 -0.88 -10.54
C ASP A 200 -2.97 -1.39 -10.49
N ASN A 201 -2.66 -2.53 -11.10
CA ASN A 201 -1.30 -3.03 -11.17
C ASN A 201 -0.39 -2.08 -11.97
N TRP A 202 -0.87 -1.55 -13.09
CA TRP A 202 -0.16 -0.56 -13.91
C TRP A 202 0.05 0.75 -13.16
N ARG A 203 -1.01 1.27 -12.52
CA ARG A 203 -0.95 2.52 -11.74
C ARG A 203 0.03 2.42 -10.58
N GLN A 204 -0.06 1.35 -9.80
CA GLN A 204 0.81 1.14 -8.64
C GLN A 204 2.27 0.98 -9.08
N LEU A 205 2.53 0.25 -10.18
CA LEU A 205 3.88 0.12 -10.73
C LEU A 205 4.47 1.48 -11.12
N ALA A 206 3.71 2.27 -11.90
CA ALA A 206 4.18 3.59 -12.32
C ALA A 206 4.39 4.55 -11.14
N SER A 207 3.52 4.51 -10.13
CA SER A 207 3.65 5.30 -8.91
C SER A 207 4.94 4.94 -8.15
N MET A 208 5.20 3.64 -7.95
CA MET A 208 6.39 3.17 -7.25
C MET A 208 7.68 3.46 -8.03
N GLN A 209 7.66 3.34 -9.36
CA GLN A 209 8.77 3.76 -10.22
C GLN A 209 9.04 5.27 -10.08
N SER A 210 7.99 6.10 -10.09
CA SER A 210 8.15 7.54 -9.87
C SER A 210 8.75 7.86 -8.50
N LEU A 211 8.30 7.19 -7.43
CA LEU A 211 8.86 7.35 -6.08
C LEU A 211 10.31 6.88 -5.97
N ALA A 212 10.71 5.88 -6.76
CA ALA A 212 12.11 5.47 -6.92
C ALA A 212 12.96 6.46 -7.73
N GLY A 213 12.37 7.54 -8.27
CA GLY A 213 13.05 8.49 -9.16
C GLY A 213 13.11 8.05 -10.62
N GLU A 214 12.52 6.90 -10.96
CA GLU A 214 12.55 6.28 -12.29
C GLU A 214 11.43 6.84 -13.19
N GLN A 215 11.44 8.16 -13.42
CA GLN A 215 10.40 8.88 -14.16
C GLN A 215 10.19 8.36 -15.59
N VAL A 216 11.28 7.99 -16.26
CA VAL A 216 11.24 7.39 -17.60
C VAL A 216 10.52 6.04 -17.58
N ALA A 217 10.82 5.20 -16.59
CA ALA A 217 10.19 3.89 -16.44
C ALA A 217 8.69 4.04 -16.09
N ALA A 218 8.36 4.95 -15.18
CA ALA A 218 6.99 5.26 -14.80
C ALA A 218 6.14 5.70 -16.01
N ALA A 219 6.67 6.62 -16.84
CA ALA A 219 6.02 7.06 -18.07
C ALA A 219 5.84 5.89 -19.05
N ALA A 220 6.88 5.06 -19.23
CA ALA A 220 6.82 3.90 -20.11
C ALA A 220 5.74 2.90 -19.66
N THR A 221 5.63 2.64 -18.35
CA THR A 221 4.62 1.75 -17.76
C THR A 221 3.19 2.21 -18.09
N LEU A 222 2.84 3.47 -17.84
CA LEU A 222 1.50 3.97 -18.17
C LEU A 222 1.24 4.04 -19.67
N ARG A 223 2.28 4.33 -20.48
CA ARG A 223 2.15 4.29 -21.94
C ARG A 223 1.84 2.87 -22.43
N LEU A 224 2.56 1.87 -21.92
CA LEU A 224 2.33 0.46 -22.25
C LEU A 224 0.94 0.01 -21.82
N ALA A 225 0.45 0.44 -20.66
CA ALA A 225 -0.93 0.17 -20.23
C ALA A 225 -1.95 0.67 -21.28
N ARG A 226 -1.79 1.91 -21.75
CA ARG A 226 -2.65 2.49 -22.80
C ARG A 226 -2.54 1.73 -24.13
N GLU A 227 -1.32 1.40 -24.56
CA GLU A 227 -1.07 0.62 -25.78
C GLU A 227 -1.67 -0.78 -25.71
N ALA A 228 -1.71 -1.39 -24.52
CA ALA A 228 -2.36 -2.66 -24.24
C ALA A 228 -3.91 -2.55 -24.13
N GLY A 229 -4.49 -1.36 -24.33
CA GLY A 229 -5.93 -1.14 -24.27
C GLY A 229 -6.50 -1.04 -22.85
N ILE A 230 -5.65 -0.88 -21.83
CA ILE A 230 -6.11 -0.65 -20.45
C ILE A 230 -6.75 0.73 -20.36
N ALA A 231 -7.99 0.78 -19.87
CA ALA A 231 -8.74 2.01 -19.71
C ALA A 231 -8.14 2.85 -18.57
N LEU A 232 -7.35 3.87 -18.93
CA LEU A 232 -6.79 4.84 -18.02
C LEU A 232 -7.77 5.97 -17.73
N ALA A 233 -7.88 6.37 -16.46
CA ALA A 233 -8.69 7.51 -16.06
C ALA A 233 -7.99 8.83 -16.42
N THR A 234 -8.74 9.93 -16.46
CA THR A 234 -8.23 11.29 -16.68
C THR A 234 -7.01 11.61 -15.83
N THR A 235 -7.01 11.23 -14.55
CA THR A 235 -5.89 11.45 -13.62
C THR A 235 -4.64 10.67 -14.02
N ASP A 236 -4.78 9.46 -14.57
CA ASP A 236 -3.64 8.65 -15.03
C ASP A 236 -3.03 9.24 -16.29
N LEU A 237 -3.86 9.74 -17.21
CA LEU A 237 -3.44 10.40 -18.43
C LEU A 237 -2.72 11.72 -18.12
N GLU A 238 -3.24 12.50 -17.19
CA GLU A 238 -2.58 13.71 -16.68
C GLU A 238 -1.24 13.37 -16.00
N ASN A 239 -1.21 12.28 -15.21
CA ASN A 239 0.04 11.80 -14.61
C ASN A 239 1.05 11.36 -15.68
N LEU A 240 0.64 10.61 -16.70
CA LEU A 240 1.50 10.21 -17.80
C LEU A 240 2.13 11.43 -18.51
N VAL A 241 1.35 12.48 -18.78
CA VAL A 241 1.88 13.75 -19.32
C VAL A 241 2.92 14.37 -18.36
N ALA A 242 2.62 14.40 -17.06
CA ALA A 242 3.51 14.95 -16.05
C ALA A 242 4.83 14.16 -15.95
N LEU A 243 4.77 12.83 -15.98
CA LEU A 243 5.95 11.94 -15.96
C LEU A 243 6.84 12.17 -17.19
N HIS A 244 6.25 12.35 -18.39
CA HIS A 244 7.00 12.72 -19.58
C HIS A 244 7.72 14.07 -19.40
N ALA A 245 7.06 15.08 -18.85
CA ALA A 245 7.69 16.38 -18.61
C ALA A 245 8.83 16.28 -17.58
N GLN A 246 8.61 15.55 -16.48
CA GLN A 246 9.59 15.32 -15.41
C GLN A 246 10.80 14.50 -15.88
N SER A 247 10.61 13.62 -16.87
CA SER A 247 11.70 12.87 -17.52
C SER A 247 12.61 13.72 -18.43
N GLY A 248 12.42 15.04 -18.47
CA GLY A 248 13.20 15.95 -19.33
C GLY A 248 12.73 15.98 -20.79
N ALA A 249 11.51 15.49 -21.06
CA ALA A 249 10.94 15.38 -22.40
C ALA A 249 9.69 16.27 -22.58
N PRO A 250 9.79 17.62 -22.37
CA PRO A 250 8.64 18.51 -22.38
C PRO A 250 7.95 18.58 -23.75
N TRP A 251 8.69 18.41 -24.84
CA TRP A 251 8.10 18.38 -26.18
C TRP A 251 7.21 17.15 -26.39
N GLN A 252 7.68 15.97 -25.95
CA GLN A 252 6.91 14.74 -25.99
C GLN A 252 5.68 14.83 -25.07
N ALA A 253 5.83 15.43 -23.88
CA ALA A 253 4.72 15.68 -22.97
C ALA A 253 3.65 16.58 -23.61
N ALA A 254 4.06 17.68 -24.26
CA ALA A 254 3.16 18.59 -24.94
C ALA A 254 2.42 17.90 -26.09
N ARG A 255 3.13 17.12 -26.91
CA ARG A 255 2.51 16.32 -27.99
C ARG A 255 1.50 15.32 -27.47
N LEU A 256 1.85 14.61 -26.40
CA LEU A 256 0.95 13.64 -25.79
C LEU A 256 -0.30 14.37 -25.26
N MET A 257 -0.12 15.45 -24.52
CA MET A 257 -1.25 16.22 -23.99
C MET A 257 -2.15 16.76 -25.10
N GLN A 258 -1.57 17.26 -26.19
CA GLN A 258 -2.31 17.71 -27.38
C GLN A 258 -3.12 16.55 -27.98
N ALA A 259 -2.51 15.38 -28.20
CA ALA A 259 -3.21 14.22 -28.74
C ALA A 259 -4.37 13.77 -27.84
N LEU A 260 -4.17 13.74 -26.52
CA LEU A 260 -5.22 13.37 -25.57
C LEU A 260 -6.39 14.35 -25.55
N LEU A 261 -6.15 15.64 -25.78
CA LEU A 261 -7.18 16.66 -25.95
C LEU A 261 -7.93 16.49 -27.27
N ASP A 262 -7.22 16.20 -28.36
CA ASP A 262 -7.80 16.03 -29.70
C ASP A 262 -8.63 14.74 -29.82
N GLU A 263 -8.19 13.67 -29.17
CA GLU A 263 -8.93 12.40 -29.04
C GLU A 263 -10.13 12.50 -28.08
N GLY A 264 -10.30 13.62 -27.37
CA GLY A 264 -11.38 13.82 -26.40
C GLY A 264 -11.23 13.03 -25.10
N LEU A 265 -10.08 12.38 -24.88
CA LEU A 265 -9.76 11.67 -23.64
C LEU A 265 -9.49 12.63 -22.46
N LEU A 266 -9.05 13.86 -22.76
CA LEU A 266 -9.01 14.97 -21.83
C LEU A 266 -9.93 16.09 -22.32
N SER A 267 -10.70 16.71 -21.42
CA SER A 267 -11.50 17.88 -21.80
C SER A 267 -10.65 19.13 -21.94
N SER A 268 -10.97 19.96 -22.95
CA SER A 268 -10.28 21.23 -23.27
C SER A 268 -10.62 22.36 -22.29
N SER A 269 -10.45 22.14 -20.99
CA SER A 269 -10.58 23.19 -19.98
C SER A 269 -9.45 24.22 -20.10
N ALA A 270 -9.70 25.45 -19.64
CA ALA A 270 -8.69 26.52 -19.64
C ALA A 270 -7.40 26.09 -18.92
N ASP A 271 -7.51 25.36 -17.81
CA ASP A 271 -6.36 24.87 -17.04
C ASP A 271 -5.53 23.84 -17.81
N ARG A 272 -6.16 22.93 -18.57
CA ARG A 272 -5.44 21.96 -19.39
C ARG A 272 -4.78 22.62 -20.60
N LEU A 273 -5.47 23.55 -21.24
CA LEU A 273 -4.87 24.34 -22.32
C LEU A 273 -3.68 25.16 -21.81
N ARG A 274 -3.77 25.69 -20.58
CA ARG A 274 -2.66 26.40 -19.94
C ARG A 274 -1.46 25.49 -19.70
N ARG A 275 -1.69 24.27 -19.16
CA ARG A 275 -0.64 23.26 -19.00
C ARG A 275 0.00 22.90 -20.33
N LEU A 276 -0.78 22.68 -21.38
CA LEU A 276 -0.27 22.42 -22.73
C LEU A 276 0.61 23.58 -23.23
N ALA A 277 0.15 24.82 -23.07
CA ALA A 277 0.89 26.01 -23.48
C ALA A 277 2.23 26.13 -22.73
N TYR A 278 2.23 25.87 -21.42
CA TYR A 278 3.46 25.79 -20.62
C TYR A 278 4.40 24.68 -21.10
N LEU A 279 3.89 23.48 -21.42
CA LEU A 279 4.74 22.40 -21.92
C LEU A 279 5.42 22.77 -23.25
N TRP A 280 4.71 23.40 -24.18
CA TRP A 280 5.31 23.92 -25.41
C TRP A 280 6.35 25.00 -25.16
N GLN A 281 6.07 25.90 -24.21
CA GLN A 281 7.01 26.95 -23.82
C GLN A 281 8.28 26.36 -23.20
N THR A 282 8.16 25.39 -22.29
CA THR A 282 9.31 24.69 -21.70
C THR A 282 10.09 23.89 -22.75
N ALA A 283 9.40 23.34 -23.75
CA ALA A 283 10.00 22.69 -24.91
C ALA A 283 10.67 23.66 -25.89
N ARG A 284 10.53 24.98 -25.70
CA ARG A 284 11.00 26.04 -26.61
C ARG A 284 10.39 25.96 -28.02
N ASP A 285 9.21 25.35 -28.14
CA ASP A 285 8.42 25.33 -29.37
C ASP A 285 7.55 26.59 -29.40
N HIS A 286 8.15 27.71 -29.81
CA HIS A 286 7.55 29.04 -29.67
C HIS A 286 6.25 29.20 -30.47
N GLU A 287 6.17 28.60 -31.66
CA GLU A 287 4.99 28.67 -32.52
C GLU A 287 3.79 27.99 -31.86
N ARG A 288 3.96 26.74 -31.40
CA ARG A 288 2.88 26.00 -30.74
C ARG A 288 2.57 26.56 -29.36
N ALA A 289 3.56 27.07 -28.64
CA ALA A 289 3.34 27.75 -27.36
C ALA A 289 2.44 28.98 -27.56
N LEU A 290 2.72 29.81 -28.56
CA LEU A 290 1.92 30.99 -28.86
C LEU A 290 0.49 30.60 -29.25
N ALA A 291 0.32 29.63 -30.16
CA ALA A 291 -1.00 29.17 -30.59
C ALA A 291 -1.82 28.59 -29.41
N ALA A 292 -1.17 27.86 -28.50
CA ALA A 292 -1.82 27.36 -27.29
C ALA A 292 -2.22 28.50 -26.34
N TRP A 293 -1.34 29.48 -26.10
CA TRP A 293 -1.65 30.65 -25.27
C TRP A 293 -2.77 31.52 -25.85
N GLU A 294 -2.86 31.65 -27.17
CA GLU A 294 -3.99 32.30 -27.84
C GLU A 294 -5.32 31.61 -27.55
N ARG A 295 -5.35 30.27 -27.56
CA ARG A 295 -6.54 29.49 -27.17
C ARG A 295 -6.89 29.72 -25.70
N VAL A 296 -5.90 29.76 -24.81
CA VAL A 296 -6.11 30.02 -23.37
C VAL A 296 -6.68 31.42 -23.13
N ALA A 297 -6.15 32.45 -23.83
CA ALA A 297 -6.56 33.84 -23.68
C ALA A 297 -8.03 34.13 -24.07
N ARG A 298 -8.65 33.24 -24.86
CA ARG A 298 -10.09 33.29 -25.18
C ARG A 298 -10.99 33.10 -23.96
N SER A 299 -10.47 32.52 -22.87
CA SER A 299 -11.18 32.44 -21.58
C SER A 299 -11.50 33.82 -20.98
N GLY A 300 -10.82 34.87 -21.43
CA GLY A 300 -11.01 36.23 -20.93
C GLY A 300 -10.18 36.57 -19.69
N ASN A 301 -9.41 35.61 -19.15
CA ASN A 301 -8.57 35.84 -17.99
C ASN A 301 -7.42 36.82 -18.30
N SER A 302 -7.30 37.89 -17.50
CA SER A 302 -6.28 38.93 -17.67
C SER A 302 -4.84 38.42 -17.49
N ALA A 303 -4.61 37.46 -16.58
CA ALA A 303 -3.28 36.88 -16.37
C ALA A 303 -2.84 36.05 -17.59
N ASP A 304 -3.76 35.29 -18.19
CA ASP A 304 -3.48 34.51 -19.40
C ASP A 304 -3.21 35.44 -20.61
N ARG A 305 -3.93 36.56 -20.72
CA ARG A 305 -3.67 37.60 -21.75
C ARG A 305 -2.32 38.29 -21.55
N LEU A 306 -1.95 38.59 -20.30
CA LEU A 306 -0.62 39.14 -19.99
C LEU A 306 0.50 38.17 -20.37
N GLN A 307 0.31 36.87 -20.09
CA GLN A 307 1.26 35.84 -20.48
C GLN A 307 1.39 35.76 -22.01
N LEU A 308 0.27 35.73 -22.74
CA LEU A 308 0.28 35.75 -24.21
C LEU A 308 1.01 36.99 -24.75
N ALA A 309 0.69 38.19 -24.26
CA ALA A 309 1.33 39.41 -24.70
C ALA A 309 2.84 39.42 -24.44
N TRP A 310 3.28 38.84 -23.31
CA TRP A 310 4.70 38.70 -23.01
C TRP A 310 5.41 37.77 -23.99
N LEU A 311 4.80 36.62 -24.34
CA LEU A 311 5.34 35.73 -25.39
C LEU A 311 5.38 36.42 -26.76
N GLN A 312 4.32 37.14 -27.15
CA GLN A 312 4.26 37.90 -28.39
C GLN A 312 5.39 38.94 -28.46
N TYR A 313 5.62 39.65 -27.36
CA TYR A 313 6.75 40.55 -27.22
C TYR A 313 8.08 39.80 -27.41
N GLN A 314 8.34 38.69 -26.71
CA GLN A 314 9.60 37.94 -26.91
C GLN A 314 9.82 37.50 -28.36
N GLN A 315 8.75 37.15 -29.06
CA GLN A 315 8.76 36.73 -30.46
C GLN A 315 8.76 37.89 -31.47
N ARG A 316 8.95 39.13 -31.00
CA ARG A 316 8.96 40.37 -31.81
C ARG A 316 7.64 40.70 -32.50
N GLN A 317 6.54 40.14 -32.02
CA GLN A 317 5.19 40.44 -32.49
C GLN A 317 4.63 41.64 -31.71
N TRP A 318 5.31 42.78 -31.78
CA TRP A 318 5.03 43.96 -30.96
C TRP A 318 3.60 44.47 -31.13
N GLN A 319 3.12 44.53 -32.38
CA GLN A 319 1.76 44.96 -32.69
C GLN A 319 0.72 44.03 -32.07
N ALA A 320 0.92 42.71 -32.19
CA ALA A 320 0.02 41.72 -31.61
C ALA A 320 0.02 41.80 -30.08
N ALA A 321 1.20 41.99 -29.46
CA ALA A 321 1.32 42.20 -28.01
C ALA A 321 0.50 43.41 -27.56
N LEU A 322 0.61 44.56 -28.24
CA LEU A 322 -0.16 45.76 -27.89
C LEU A 322 -1.67 45.54 -28.01
N ILE A 323 -2.13 44.85 -29.05
CA ILE A 323 -3.56 44.50 -29.22
C ILE A 323 -4.03 43.61 -28.05
N THR A 324 -3.27 42.58 -27.71
CA THR A 324 -3.59 41.69 -26.58
C THR A 324 -3.68 42.46 -25.27
N LEU A 325 -2.77 43.42 -25.03
CA LEU A 325 -2.72 44.23 -23.80
C LEU A 325 -3.91 45.17 -23.65
N GLN A 326 -4.54 45.64 -24.74
CA GLN A 326 -5.74 46.49 -24.66
C GLN A 326 -6.91 45.78 -23.97
N ALA A 327 -6.98 44.46 -24.07
CA ALA A 327 -8.03 43.66 -23.48
C ALA A 327 -7.74 43.23 -22.03
N VAL A 328 -6.60 43.60 -21.45
CA VAL A 328 -6.23 43.23 -20.08
C VAL A 328 -6.92 44.14 -19.07
N GLN A 329 -7.69 43.56 -18.16
CA GLN A 329 -8.26 44.26 -17.00
C GLN A 329 -7.49 43.84 -15.73
N PRO A 330 -6.55 44.66 -15.23
CA PRO A 330 -5.65 44.24 -14.16
C PRO A 330 -6.38 44.13 -12.82
N ALA A 331 -6.27 42.96 -12.18
CA ALA A 331 -6.95 42.64 -10.92
C ALA A 331 -6.31 43.34 -9.70
N ASP A 332 -5.01 43.63 -9.76
CA ASP A 332 -4.25 44.20 -8.64
C ASP A 332 -3.18 45.21 -9.10
N ALA A 333 -2.50 45.83 -8.14
CA ALA A 333 -1.44 46.81 -8.40
C ALA A 333 -0.18 46.20 -9.02
N SER A 334 0.05 44.89 -8.88
CA SER A 334 1.17 44.20 -9.54
C SER A 334 0.90 44.05 -11.03
N GLN A 335 -0.29 43.54 -11.39
CA GLN A 335 -0.72 43.39 -12.78
C GLN A 335 -0.80 44.73 -13.51
N ARG A 336 -1.24 45.82 -12.85
CA ARG A 336 -1.19 47.17 -13.44
C ARG A 336 0.23 47.58 -13.83
N ARG A 337 1.21 47.35 -12.96
CA ARG A 337 2.61 47.67 -13.23
C ARG A 337 3.18 46.82 -14.36
N GLN A 338 2.89 45.51 -14.35
CA GLN A 338 3.30 44.60 -15.42
C GLN A 338 2.72 45.02 -16.78
N LEU A 339 1.42 45.33 -16.83
CA LEU A 339 0.73 45.82 -18.02
C LEU A 339 1.38 47.10 -18.57
N GLN A 340 1.59 48.11 -17.71
CA GLN A 340 2.20 49.38 -18.11
C GLN A 340 3.62 49.20 -18.64
N SER A 341 4.45 48.43 -17.92
CA SER A 341 5.84 48.15 -18.31
C SER A 341 5.92 47.45 -19.67
N LEU A 342 5.13 46.39 -19.86
CA LEU A 342 5.14 45.64 -21.11
C LEU A 342 4.60 46.46 -22.28
N LYS A 343 3.57 47.29 -22.06
CA LYS A 343 3.04 48.20 -23.08
C LYS A 343 4.09 49.20 -23.55
N GLN A 344 4.77 49.89 -22.62
CA GLN A 344 5.83 50.85 -22.95
C GLN A 344 6.99 50.17 -23.69
N ALA A 345 7.39 48.97 -23.25
CA ALA A 345 8.45 48.20 -23.91
C ALA A 345 8.07 47.83 -25.35
N ALA A 346 6.83 47.36 -25.57
CA ALA A 346 6.33 46.99 -26.89
C ALA A 346 6.21 48.21 -27.83
N GLU A 347 5.70 49.35 -27.35
CA GLU A 347 5.63 50.61 -28.10
C GLU A 347 7.04 51.09 -28.54
N ALA A 348 8.01 51.07 -27.62
CA ALA A 348 9.38 51.45 -27.92
C ALA A 348 10.09 50.48 -28.87
N ALA A 349 9.78 49.18 -28.80
CA ALA A 349 10.31 48.18 -29.73
C ALA A 349 9.73 48.34 -31.15
N LEU A 350 8.43 48.59 -31.25
CA LEU A 350 7.74 48.83 -32.52
C LEU A 350 8.27 50.07 -33.23
N ALA A 351 8.32 51.22 -32.53
CA ALA A 351 8.82 52.48 -33.10
C ALA A 351 10.27 52.38 -33.61
N ARG A 352 11.13 51.60 -32.92
CA ARG A 352 12.51 51.34 -33.36
C ARG A 352 12.60 50.47 -34.62
N SER A 353 11.67 49.52 -34.78
CA SER A 353 11.64 48.67 -35.98
C SER A 353 11.16 49.44 -37.22
N GLU A 354 10.26 50.41 -37.02
CA GLU A 354 9.75 51.29 -38.09
C GLU A 354 10.79 52.34 -38.50
N SER A 355 11.56 52.89 -37.57
CA SER A 355 12.61 53.87 -37.89
C SER A 355 13.86 53.23 -38.53
N GLY A 356 14.17 51.96 -38.22
CA GLY A 356 15.30 51.23 -38.79
C GLY A 356 15.07 50.60 -40.17
N SER A 357 13.85 50.67 -40.71
CA SER A 357 13.46 50.12 -42.02
C SER A 357 13.34 51.17 -43.13
N ALA A 358 13.63 52.45 -42.84
CA ALA A 358 13.79 53.47 -43.86
C ALA A 358 15.05 53.16 -44.71
N PRO A 359 14.95 53.04 -46.05
CA PRO A 359 16.13 52.82 -46.87
C PRO A 359 17.06 54.03 -46.72
N SER A 360 18.32 53.79 -46.39
CA SER A 360 19.37 54.79 -46.52
C SER A 360 19.49 55.15 -48.01
N SER A 361 18.82 56.24 -48.38
CA SER A 361 18.87 56.86 -49.71
C SER A 361 20.26 57.39 -50.04
#